data_AF-A0A4C2EFZ7-F1
#
_entry.id   AF-A0A4C2EFZ7-F1
#
_cell.length_a   1.000
_cell.length_b   1.000
_cell.length_c   1.000
_cell.angle_alpha   90.00
_cell.angle_beta   90.00
_cell.angle_gamma   90.00
#
_symmetry.space_group_name_H-M   'P 1'
#
loop_
_entity.id
_entity.type
_entity.pdbx_description
1 polymer ?
#
loop_
_entity_poly.entity_id
_entity_poly.type
_entity_poly.pdbx_seq_one_letter_code
_entity_poly.pdbx_strand_id
1 'polypeptide(L)'
;MTISADELRLFECAACGGVGIGRNRPTCCGGPMAAAETAETAVSEPSLETLLRTVFDMSGTELDVCLCVMEGGELTVAALAEQIGYDRSVVARHLNHLADLGVVEKRRRIRPEGGHVYVYTPQPPETVRERLRGEFLSWVLLATAQLGDLQREKVEAIADAETDERQWTVFQEQ
;
A
#
# COMPACT_ATOMS: atom_id res chain seq x y z
N MET A 1 13.42 -10.37 -24.32
CA MET A 1 12.22 -9.77 -23.69
C MET A 1 12.36 -8.28 -23.85
N THR A 2 11.48 -7.68 -24.66
CA THR A 2 11.56 -6.27 -25.03
C THR A 2 11.07 -5.45 -23.85
N ILE A 3 12.02 -4.88 -23.10
CA ILE A 3 11.78 -3.93 -22.00
C ILE A 3 10.97 -2.77 -22.60
N SER A 4 9.69 -2.69 -22.25
CA SER A 4 8.82 -1.61 -22.73
C SER A 4 9.36 -0.27 -22.22
N ALA A 5 9.32 0.75 -23.07
CA ALA A 5 9.74 2.11 -22.72
C ALA A 5 8.90 2.76 -21.59
N ASP A 6 7.86 2.07 -21.10
CA ASP A 6 6.98 2.51 -20.00
C ASP A 6 7.28 1.83 -18.63
N GLU A 7 8.33 1.01 -18.55
CA GLU A 7 8.70 0.30 -17.32
C GLU A 7 9.42 1.20 -16.30
N LEU A 8 9.01 1.09 -15.03
CA LEU A 8 9.71 1.70 -13.91
C LEU A 8 11.09 1.05 -13.74
N ARG A 9 12.13 1.86 -13.55
CA ARG A 9 13.49 1.41 -13.33
C ARG A 9 14.04 1.96 -12.03
N LEU A 10 14.97 1.19 -11.44
CA LEU A 10 15.81 1.66 -10.35
C LEU A 10 16.99 2.47 -10.90
N PHE A 11 17.31 3.54 -10.20
CA PHE A 11 18.43 4.41 -10.47
C PHE A 11 19.22 4.61 -9.19
N GLU A 12 20.53 4.72 -9.33
CA GLU A 12 21.45 4.97 -8.23
C GLU A 12 22.35 6.17 -8.54
N CYS A 13 22.56 7.02 -7.54
CA CYS A 13 23.49 8.13 -7.63
C CYS A 13 24.90 7.62 -7.27
N ALA A 14 25.81 7.61 -8.23
CA ALA A 14 27.20 7.21 -7.99
C ALA A 14 27.96 8.10 -6.99
N ALA A 15 27.46 9.31 -6.68
CA ALA A 15 28.11 10.25 -5.77
C ALA A 15 27.68 10.07 -4.31
N CYS A 16 26.38 9.85 -4.04
CA CYS A 16 25.86 9.77 -2.67
C CYS A 16 25.19 8.43 -2.34
N GLY A 17 25.09 7.49 -3.29
CA GLY A 17 24.40 6.21 -3.12
C GLY A 17 22.87 6.31 -3.06
N GLY A 18 22.30 7.50 -3.30
CA GLY A 18 20.84 7.69 -3.29
C GLY A 18 20.16 6.84 -4.35
N VAL A 19 19.04 6.21 -4.00
CA VAL A 19 18.26 5.34 -4.89
C VAL A 19 16.94 6.02 -5.28
N GLY A 20 16.55 5.87 -6.54
CA GLY A 20 15.29 6.40 -7.06
C GLY A 20 14.59 5.40 -7.97
N ILE A 21 13.26 5.44 -7.99
CA ILE A 21 12.43 4.65 -8.91
C ILE A 21 11.73 5.61 -9.86
N GLY A 22 11.83 5.38 -11.17
CA GLY A 22 11.21 6.26 -12.15
C GLY A 22 11.11 5.66 -13.53
N ARG A 23 10.27 6.26 -14.38
CA ARG A 23 10.27 6.01 -15.83
C ARG A 23 11.37 6.82 -16.51
N ASN A 24 11.45 8.09 -16.12
CA ASN A 24 12.52 8.98 -16.53
C ASN A 24 13.70 8.88 -15.56
N ARG A 25 14.89 9.15 -16.08
CA ARG A 25 16.12 9.18 -15.29
C ARG A 25 16.09 10.36 -14.32
N PRO A 26 16.04 10.14 -12.99
CA PRO A 26 16.03 11.22 -12.01
C PRO A 26 17.39 11.92 -11.94
N THR A 27 17.43 13.09 -11.29
CA THR A 27 18.66 13.83 -11.04
C THR A 27 18.99 13.87 -9.56
N CYS A 28 20.27 13.72 -9.23
CA CYS A 28 20.81 13.79 -7.87
C CYS A 28 22.24 14.34 -7.94
N CYS A 29 22.67 15.08 -6.91
CA CYS A 29 24.00 15.70 -6.85
C CYS A 29 24.37 16.54 -8.09
N GLY A 30 23.39 17.21 -8.70
CA GLY A 30 23.60 18.07 -9.87
C GLY A 30 23.71 17.34 -11.21
N GLY A 31 23.50 16.02 -11.26
CA GLY A 31 23.57 15.23 -12.49
C GLY A 31 22.49 14.16 -12.59
N PRO A 32 22.31 13.54 -13.76
CA PRO A 32 21.39 12.42 -13.93
C PRO A 32 21.95 11.17 -13.24
N MET A 33 21.08 10.42 -12.55
CA MET A 33 21.45 9.18 -11.87
C MET A 33 21.75 8.05 -12.88
N ALA A 34 22.60 7.10 -12.51
CA ALA A 34 22.84 5.92 -13.33
C ALA A 34 21.67 4.95 -13.18
N ALA A 35 21.32 4.20 -14.23
CA ALA A 35 20.41 3.08 -14.07
C ALA A 35 21.10 2.02 -13.21
N ALA A 36 20.43 1.55 -12.16
CA ALA A 36 20.95 0.44 -11.37
C ALA A 36 20.92 -0.82 -12.24
N GLU A 37 21.96 -1.62 -12.17
CA GLU A 37 21.91 -2.97 -12.75
C GLU A 37 20.90 -3.76 -11.93
N THR A 38 19.73 -4.05 -12.50
CA THR A 38 18.76 -4.94 -11.88
C THR A 38 19.34 -6.35 -11.92
N ALA A 39 20.17 -6.69 -10.94
CA ALA A 39 20.59 -8.06 -10.72
C ALA A 39 19.34 -8.95 -10.55
N GLU A 40 19.48 -10.24 -10.87
CA GLU A 40 18.43 -11.22 -10.56
C GLU A 40 18.08 -11.10 -9.08
N THR A 41 16.87 -10.61 -8.83
CA THR A 41 16.41 -10.35 -7.47
C THR A 41 16.14 -11.68 -6.78
N ALA A 42 16.64 -11.84 -5.56
CA ALA A 42 16.37 -13.02 -4.74
C ALA A 42 14.93 -13.03 -4.18
N VAL A 43 14.21 -11.91 -4.29
CA VAL A 43 12.82 -11.81 -3.85
C VAL A 43 11.85 -12.04 -5.01
N SER A 44 10.76 -12.76 -4.72
CA SER A 44 9.73 -13.04 -5.72
C SER A 44 8.97 -11.78 -6.13
N GLU A 45 8.56 -11.73 -7.40
CA GLU A 45 7.68 -10.67 -7.89
C GLU A 45 6.33 -10.69 -7.16
N PRO A 46 5.86 -9.55 -6.61
CA PRO A 46 4.59 -9.52 -5.90
C PRO A 46 3.42 -9.60 -6.88
N SER A 47 2.41 -10.41 -6.54
CA SER A 47 1.13 -10.38 -7.25
C SER A 47 0.29 -9.18 -6.82
N LEU A 48 -0.71 -8.78 -7.63
CA LEU A 48 -1.67 -7.75 -7.25
C LEU A 48 -2.41 -8.11 -5.95
N GLU A 49 -2.77 -9.39 -5.78
CA GLU A 49 -3.42 -9.87 -4.56
C GLU A 49 -2.52 -9.71 -3.34
N THR A 50 -1.24 -10.08 -3.46
CA THR A 50 -0.24 -9.89 -2.39
C THR A 50 -0.10 -8.42 -2.02
N LEU A 51 -0.07 -7.53 -3.02
CA LEU A 51 0.01 -6.08 -2.79
C LEU A 51 -1.21 -5.57 -2.03
N LEU A 52 -2.42 -5.91 -2.47
CA LEU A 52 -3.68 -5.50 -1.86
C LEU A 52 -3.80 -5.96 -0.40
N ARG A 53 -3.41 -7.21 -0.11
CA ARG A 53 -3.43 -7.74 1.25
C ARG A 53 -2.35 -7.13 2.13
N THR A 54 -1.11 -7.08 1.68
CA THR A 54 0.04 -6.69 2.52
C THR A 54 0.10 -5.20 2.79
N VAL A 55 -0.18 -4.37 1.77
CA VAL A 55 -0.04 -2.92 1.88
C VAL A 55 -1.34 -2.26 2.31
N PHE A 56 -2.46 -2.73 1.75
CA PHE A 56 -3.75 -2.07 1.90
C PHE A 56 -4.70 -2.80 2.85
N ASP A 57 -4.28 -3.91 3.48
CA ASP A 57 -5.13 -4.76 4.34
C ASP A 57 -6.49 -5.12 3.69
N MET A 58 -6.52 -5.21 2.36
CA MET A 58 -7.74 -5.49 1.61
C MET A 58 -7.91 -7.00 1.43
N SER A 59 -8.99 -7.53 2.02
CA SER A 59 -9.39 -8.92 1.80
C SER A 59 -10.04 -9.12 0.42
N GLY A 60 -10.19 -10.38 -0.01
CA GLY A 60 -10.96 -10.70 -1.22
C GLY A 60 -12.40 -10.17 -1.16
N THR A 61 -13.05 -10.31 0.00
CA THR A 61 -14.39 -9.77 0.24
C THR A 61 -14.43 -8.24 0.13
N GLU A 62 -13.38 -7.54 0.59
CA GLU A 62 -13.31 -6.09 0.45
C GLU A 62 -13.12 -5.65 -0.99
N LEU A 63 -12.40 -6.42 -1.80
CA LEU A 63 -12.28 -6.19 -3.23
C LEU A 63 -13.64 -6.34 -3.93
N ASP A 64 -14.44 -7.35 -3.56
CA ASP A 64 -15.79 -7.53 -4.10
C ASP A 64 -16.70 -6.33 -3.74
N VAL A 65 -16.62 -5.86 -2.49
CA VAL A 65 -17.32 -4.64 -2.03
C VAL A 65 -16.88 -3.42 -2.86
N CYS A 66 -15.57 -3.26 -3.08
CA CYS A 66 -15.01 -2.16 -3.88
C CYS A 66 -15.54 -2.17 -5.32
N LEU A 67 -15.45 -3.31 -6.01
CA LEU A 67 -15.92 -3.46 -7.39
C LEU A 67 -17.42 -3.17 -7.51
N CYS A 68 -18.21 -3.69 -6.57
CA CYS A 68 -19.65 -3.48 -6.54
C CYS A 68 -20.03 -1.99 -6.40
N VAL A 69 -19.31 -1.24 -5.54
CA VAL A 69 -19.54 0.21 -5.39
C VAL A 69 -19.11 0.99 -6.62
N MET A 70 -18.00 0.59 -7.26
CA MET A 70 -17.53 1.22 -8.50
C MET A 70 -18.53 1.07 -9.65
N GLU A 71 -19.26 -0.06 -9.72
CA GLU A 71 -20.30 -0.30 -10.71
C GLU A 71 -21.64 0.35 -10.35
N GLY A 72 -22.03 0.30 -9.07
CA GLY A 72 -23.37 0.68 -8.60
C GLY A 72 -23.55 2.16 -8.25
N GLY A 73 -22.48 2.95 -8.18
CA GLY A 73 -22.56 4.38 -7.87
C GLY A 73 -22.83 4.66 -6.38
N GLU A 74 -23.61 5.70 -6.08
CA GLU A 74 -23.91 6.08 -4.69
C GLU A 74 -24.82 5.04 -4.01
N LEU A 75 -24.31 4.40 -2.96
CA LEU A 75 -25.01 3.30 -2.27
C LEU A 75 -25.00 3.48 -0.73
N THR A 76 -25.93 2.82 -0.06
CA THR A 76 -25.93 2.69 1.40
C THR A 76 -25.39 1.31 1.81
N VAL A 77 -24.95 1.16 3.05
CA VAL A 77 -24.58 -0.15 3.62
C VAL A 77 -25.68 -1.19 3.43
N ALA A 78 -26.94 -0.77 3.62
CA ALA A 78 -28.10 -1.64 3.48
C ALA A 78 -28.26 -2.17 2.05
N ALA A 79 -28.24 -1.27 1.07
CA ALA A 79 -28.37 -1.62 -0.35
C ALA A 79 -27.21 -2.51 -0.80
N LEU A 80 -25.99 -2.18 -0.39
CA LEU A 80 -24.81 -2.95 -0.76
C LEU A 80 -24.83 -4.35 -0.16
N ALA A 81 -25.15 -4.48 1.13
CA ALA A 81 -25.28 -5.76 1.82
C ALA A 81 -26.31 -6.69 1.15
N GLU A 82 -27.44 -6.13 0.70
CA GLU A 82 -28.45 -6.89 -0.05
C GLU A 82 -27.93 -7.36 -1.42
N GLN A 83 -27.11 -6.55 -2.11
CA GLN A 83 -26.58 -6.88 -3.43
C GLN A 83 -25.50 -7.96 -3.40
N ILE A 84 -24.59 -7.93 -2.43
CA ILE A 84 -23.44 -8.86 -2.35
C ILE A 84 -23.68 -10.04 -1.41
N GLY A 85 -24.77 -10.04 -0.65
CA GLY A 85 -25.14 -11.14 0.25
C GLY A 85 -24.29 -11.26 1.51
N TYR A 86 -23.59 -10.19 1.90
CA TYR A 86 -22.80 -10.14 3.14
C TYR A 86 -23.54 -9.40 4.26
N ASP A 87 -23.16 -9.72 5.50
CA ASP A 87 -23.70 -9.06 6.68
C ASP A 87 -23.41 -7.55 6.67
N ARG A 88 -24.41 -6.76 7.09
CA ARG A 88 -24.30 -5.29 7.14
C ARG A 88 -23.11 -4.79 7.95
N SER A 89 -22.71 -5.47 9.01
CA SER A 89 -21.54 -5.12 9.82
C SER A 89 -20.23 -5.29 9.05
N VAL A 90 -20.11 -6.38 8.28
CA VAL A 90 -18.96 -6.66 7.40
C VAL A 90 -18.89 -5.61 6.30
N VAL A 91 -20.01 -5.35 5.61
CA VAL A 91 -20.10 -4.32 4.58
C VAL A 91 -19.76 -2.93 5.12
N ALA A 92 -20.28 -2.58 6.29
CA ALA A 92 -19.95 -1.30 6.93
C ALA A 92 -18.47 -1.16 7.25
N ARG A 93 -17.83 -2.23 7.75
CA ARG A 93 -16.38 -2.24 8.03
C ARG A 93 -15.58 -1.98 6.75
N HIS A 94 -15.84 -2.75 5.69
CA HIS A 94 -15.14 -2.59 4.42
C HIS A 94 -15.39 -1.22 3.79
N LEU A 95 -16.63 -0.72 3.79
CA LEU A 95 -16.94 0.61 3.26
C LEU A 95 -16.24 1.75 4.03
N ASN A 96 -16.07 1.61 5.34
CA ASN A 96 -15.30 2.60 6.11
C ASN A 96 -13.82 2.55 5.74
N HIS A 97 -13.25 1.35 5.66
CA HIS A 97 -11.86 1.18 5.30
C HIS A 97 -11.56 1.69 3.87
N LEU A 98 -12.42 1.37 2.90
CA LEU A 98 -12.37 1.94 1.56
C LEU A 98 -12.52 3.48 1.56
N ALA A 99 -13.27 4.06 2.51
CA ALA A 99 -13.36 5.50 2.65
C ALA A 99 -12.07 6.11 3.20
N ASP A 100 -11.42 5.43 4.15
CA ASP A 100 -10.13 5.83 4.71
C ASP A 100 -9.02 5.78 3.64
N LEU A 101 -9.02 4.74 2.80
CA LEU A 101 -8.17 4.64 1.61
C LEU A 101 -8.54 5.63 0.49
N GLY A 102 -9.67 6.32 0.63
CA GLY A 102 -10.16 7.29 -0.35
C GLY A 102 -10.66 6.69 -1.65
N VAL A 103 -11.00 5.40 -1.64
CA VAL A 103 -11.62 4.69 -2.76
C VAL A 103 -13.07 5.12 -2.92
N VAL A 104 -13.74 5.40 -1.80
CA VAL A 104 -15.12 5.90 -1.76
C VAL A 104 -15.21 7.16 -0.89
N GLU A 105 -16.18 8.00 -1.16
CA GLU A 105 -16.54 9.13 -0.31
C GLU A 105 -17.69 8.76 0.61
N LYS A 106 -17.48 8.83 1.92
CA LYS A 106 -18.55 8.64 2.91
C LYS A 106 -19.23 9.97 3.22
N ARG A 107 -20.52 10.09 2.92
CA ARG A 107 -21.33 11.28 3.26
C ARG A 107 -22.52 10.93 4.13
N ARG A 108 -22.83 11.82 5.07
CA ARG A 108 -24.06 11.74 5.86
C ARG A 108 -25.20 12.43 5.11
N ARG A 109 -26.32 11.73 4.89
CA ARG A 109 -27.55 12.31 4.32
C ARG A 109 -28.72 12.22 5.30
N ILE A 110 -29.54 13.26 5.29
CA ILE A 110 -30.79 13.33 6.06
C ILE A 110 -31.88 12.63 5.25
N ARG A 111 -32.68 11.79 5.90
CA ARG A 111 -33.83 11.14 5.27
C ARG A 111 -35.09 12.02 5.36
N PRO A 112 -36.00 11.95 4.38
CA PRO A 112 -37.27 12.69 4.42
C PRO A 112 -38.12 12.34 5.64
N GLU A 113 -38.14 11.07 6.04
CA GLU A 113 -38.85 10.58 7.25
C GLU A 113 -38.11 10.86 8.58
N GLY A 114 -37.01 11.62 8.54
CA GLY A 114 -36.18 11.92 9.71
C GLY A 114 -35.05 10.91 9.92
N GLY A 115 -34.09 11.29 10.77
CA GLY A 115 -32.86 10.54 10.98
C GLY A 115 -31.80 10.78 9.90
N HIS A 116 -30.76 9.95 9.91
CA HIS A 116 -29.66 10.05 8.95
C HIS A 116 -29.26 8.66 8.43
N VAL A 117 -28.60 8.67 7.28
CA VAL A 117 -27.97 7.49 6.67
C VAL A 117 -26.61 7.88 6.13
N TYR A 118 -25.66 6.95 6.15
CA TYR A 118 -24.41 7.11 5.43
C TYR A 118 -24.56 6.56 4.02
N VAL A 119 -24.18 7.39 3.05
CA VAL A 119 -24.04 7.01 1.65
C VAL A 119 -22.56 6.99 1.29
N TYR A 120 -22.18 6.08 0.42
CA TYR A 120 -20.83 5.89 -0.08
C TYR A 120 -20.87 6.09 -1.59
N THR A 121 -20.04 6.98 -2.10
CA THR A 121 -19.95 7.27 -3.54
C THR A 121 -18.56 6.87 -4.04
N PRO A 122 -18.43 6.09 -5.12
CA PRO A 122 -17.12 5.77 -5.67
C PRO A 122 -16.39 7.05 -6.12
N GLN A 123 -15.09 7.10 -5.88
CA GLN A 123 -14.23 8.13 -6.46
C GLN A 123 -13.87 7.78 -7.91
N PRO A 124 -13.55 8.78 -8.75
CA PRO A 124 -13.08 8.51 -10.11
C PRO A 124 -11.86 7.58 -10.12
N PRO A 125 -11.75 6.64 -11.08
CA PRO A 125 -10.66 5.66 -11.11
C PRO A 125 -9.25 6.27 -11.06
N GLU A 126 -9.04 7.42 -11.71
CA GLU A 126 -7.75 8.10 -11.67
C GLU A 126 -7.44 8.67 -10.28
N THR A 127 -8.43 9.25 -9.58
CA THR A 127 -8.29 9.68 -8.19
C THR A 127 -7.93 8.50 -7.27
N VAL A 128 -8.60 7.36 -7.46
CA VAL A 128 -8.32 6.14 -6.69
C VAL A 128 -6.90 5.66 -6.95
N ARG A 129 -6.48 5.61 -8.22
CA ARG A 129 -5.13 5.19 -8.63
C ARG A 129 -4.05 6.09 -8.00
N GLU A 130 -4.24 7.40 -8.03
CA GLU A 130 -3.32 8.36 -7.43
C GLU A 130 -3.21 8.18 -5.91
N ARG A 131 -4.35 8.02 -5.22
CA ARG A 131 -4.38 7.79 -3.77
C ARG A 131 -3.70 6.49 -3.38
N LEU A 132 -4.07 5.37 -4.00
CA LEU A 132 -3.45 4.07 -3.72
C LEU A 132 -1.94 4.10 -4.02
N ARG A 133 -1.51 4.81 -5.07
CA ARG A 133 -0.08 5.02 -5.33
C ARG A 133 0.61 5.79 -4.22
N GLY A 134 -0.01 6.85 -3.70
CA GLY A 134 0.51 7.65 -2.59
C GLY A 134 0.66 6.83 -1.30
N GLU A 135 -0.38 6.06 -0.95
CA GLU A 135 -0.35 5.16 0.21
C GLU A 135 0.71 4.07 0.06
N PHE A 136 0.83 3.46 -1.13
CA PHE A 136 1.89 2.48 -1.40
C PHE A 136 3.30 3.08 -1.22
N LEU A 137 3.54 4.28 -1.75
CA LEU A 137 4.84 4.94 -1.58
C LEU A 137 5.12 5.32 -0.12
N SER A 138 4.09 5.68 0.63
CA SER A 138 4.19 5.93 2.07
C SER A 138 4.56 4.64 2.82
N TRP A 139 3.93 3.52 2.48
CA TRP A 139 4.29 2.21 3.01
C TRP A 139 5.75 1.84 2.68
N VAL A 140 6.21 2.05 1.44
CA VAL A 140 7.62 1.80 1.04
C VAL A 140 8.59 2.64 1.86
N LEU A 141 8.28 3.92 2.08
CA LEU A 141 9.09 4.81 2.92
C LEU A 141 9.21 4.26 4.35
N LEU A 142 8.08 3.89 4.96
CA LEU A 142 8.03 3.35 6.31
C LEU A 142 8.78 2.00 6.41
N ALA A 143 8.57 1.09 5.46
CA ALA A 143 9.23 -0.21 5.41
C ALA A 143 10.75 -0.07 5.21
N THR A 144 11.19 0.88 4.37
CA THR A 144 12.62 1.15 4.16
C THR A 144 13.29 1.67 5.43
N ALA A 145 12.59 2.49 6.23
CA ALA A 145 13.11 2.95 7.52
C ALA A 145 13.38 1.77 8.48
N GLN A 146 12.52 0.75 8.49
CA GLN A 146 12.72 -0.45 9.30
C GLN A 146 14.00 -1.22 8.93
N LEU A 147 14.42 -1.20 7.65
CA LEU A 147 15.69 -1.82 7.24
C LEU A 147 16.90 -1.11 7.87
N GLY A 148 16.82 0.20 8.08
CA GLY A 148 17.86 0.96 8.77
C GLY A 148 17.90 0.67 10.27
N ASP A 149 16.76 0.35 10.89
CA ASP A 149 16.67 0.00 12.31
C ASP A 149 17.32 -1.37 12.57
N LEU A 150 17.05 -2.36 11.71
CA LEU A 150 17.69 -3.68 11.76
C LEU A 150 19.22 -3.61 11.69
N GLN A 151 19.77 -2.66 10.93
CA GLN A 151 21.22 -2.48 10.86
C GLN A 151 21.80 -1.93 12.17
N ARG A 152 21.08 -1.05 12.88
CA ARG A 152 21.54 -0.48 14.15
C ARG A 152 21.51 -1.49 15.29
N GLU A 153 20.39 -2.20 15.45
CA GLU A 153 20.25 -3.23 16.50
C GLU A 153 21.34 -4.29 16.40
N LYS A 154 21.67 -4.73 15.17
CA LYS A 154 22.75 -5.71 14.96
C LYS A 154 24.14 -5.15 15.24
N VAL A 155 24.39 -3.87 14.97
CA VAL A 155 25.67 -3.22 15.29
C VAL A 155 25.83 -3.03 16.80
N GLU A 156 24.76 -2.61 17.49
CA GLU A 156 24.72 -2.47 18.95
C GLU A 156 24.91 -3.83 19.65
N ALA A 157 24.24 -4.89 19.17
CA ALA A 157 24.43 -6.24 19.70
C ALA A 157 25.85 -6.79 19.48
N ILE A 158 26.55 -6.38 18.41
CA ILE A 158 27.96 -6.75 18.17
C ILE A 158 28.89 -5.95 19.10
N ALA A 159 28.60 -4.68 19.34
CA ALA A 159 29.36 -3.83 20.27
C ALA A 159 29.21 -4.31 21.72
N ASP A 160 28.04 -4.81 22.12
CA ASP A 160 27.78 -5.34 23.46
C ASP A 160 28.28 -6.79 23.64
N ALA A 161 28.51 -7.54 22.55
CA ALA A 161 29.01 -8.93 22.57
C ALA A 161 30.50 -9.07 22.94
N GLU A 162 31.21 -7.99 23.29
CA GLU A 162 32.45 -8.11 24.07
C GLU A 162 32.19 -8.60 25.51
N THR A 163 30.92 -8.67 25.94
CA THR A 163 30.50 -9.28 27.21
C THR A 163 29.31 -10.23 27.00
N ASP A 164 29.66 -11.52 26.82
CA ASP A 164 28.90 -12.72 27.18
C ASP A 164 27.60 -13.08 26.40
N GLU A 165 27.58 -14.33 25.92
CA GLU A 165 26.48 -15.13 25.34
C GLU A 165 25.55 -14.52 24.26
N ARG A 166 25.74 -14.98 23.01
CA ARG A 166 24.96 -14.63 21.82
C ARG A 166 23.48 -15.00 21.95
N GLN A 167 22.62 -14.05 22.32
CA GLN A 167 21.16 -14.17 22.20
C GLN A 167 20.69 -13.65 20.83
N TRP A 168 20.55 -14.54 19.85
CA TRP A 168 19.91 -14.24 18.56
C TRP A 168 18.48 -14.77 18.58
N THR A 169 17.54 -14.02 19.18
CA THR A 169 16.09 -14.30 19.10
C THR A 169 15.37 -13.09 18.54
N VAL A 170 15.48 -12.87 17.23
CA VAL A 170 14.74 -11.78 16.55
C VAL A 170 13.35 -12.23 16.13
N PHE A 171 13.10 -13.52 15.94
CA PHE A 171 11.75 -14.03 15.63
C PHE A 171 11.52 -15.38 16.31
N GLN A 172 10.71 -15.41 17.38
CA GLN A 172 9.94 -16.60 17.72
C GLN A 172 8.47 -16.27 17.48
N GLU A 173 7.92 -16.82 16.40
CA GLU A 173 6.48 -16.82 16.14
C GLU A 173 5.78 -17.68 17.21
N GLN A 174 4.72 -17.14 17.83
CA GLN A 174 3.76 -17.89 18.63
C GLN A 174 2.47 -18.11 17.83
#